data_AF-A0A1J7K1R2-F1
#
_entry.id   AF-A0A1J7K1R2-F1
#
_cell.length_a   1.000
_cell.length_b   1.000
_cell.length_c   1.000
_cell.angle_alpha   90.00
_cell.angle_beta   90.00
_cell.angle_gamma   90.00
#
_symmetry.space_group_name_H-M   'P 1'
#
loop_
_entity.id
_entity.type
_entity.pdbx_description
1 polymer ?
#
loop_
_entity_poly.entity_id
_entity_poly.type
_entity_poly.pdbx_seq_one_letter_code
_entity_poly.pdbx_strand_id
1 'polypeptide(L)'
;MDSLNCYEVNGVEACIEGPDDVGPYLLRVIWVLAALSGLFLGLRLYSKLWRRRPLWWDDYFLVAAWLSLVVSITLQTVGVSHGLGKHYIAMTEEQKSAVTIYSISAGFGSILATAWSKIAFAMSLLRISTGRVRTVVWIIIVSTSAVFVANGMIQWFQCWPVSKAWDWNLEGSCWTSLIVQDINTFVAAFSGAMDITLAILPWKIVWTVAINKKEKIGALLAMSMGVFAGVMAILKIRTLYTIGNDNTTTVDLFIFGTAEPATAIMAASIPVLRALIRRGSDECKQARFIQLDDEKLGASPTVEEDKYAAAPYPGTLPLGHLDEDETWEPKIRGVEKLQ
;
A
#
# COMPACT_ATOMS: atom_id res chain seq x y z
N MET A 1 32.53 7.74 -13.62
CA MET A 1 32.93 7.76 -15.04
C MET A 1 31.92 8.69 -15.68
N ASP A 2 32.14 9.98 -15.47
CA ASP A 2 31.19 11.02 -15.83
C ASP A 2 31.42 11.32 -17.30
N SER A 3 30.49 10.83 -18.13
CA SER A 3 30.41 11.13 -19.55
C SER A 3 30.01 12.59 -19.72
N LEU A 4 30.82 13.36 -20.44
CA LEU A 4 30.47 14.71 -20.89
C LEU A 4 29.69 14.59 -22.18
N ASN A 5 28.45 15.08 -22.20
CA ASN A 5 27.60 15.01 -23.39
C ASN A 5 27.29 16.41 -23.88
N CYS A 6 27.70 16.69 -25.12
CA CYS A 6 27.62 18.01 -25.74
C CYS A 6 26.51 18.04 -26.79
N TYR A 7 25.70 19.10 -26.73
CA TYR A 7 24.55 19.31 -27.59
C TYR A 7 24.64 20.70 -28.24
N GLU A 8 24.33 20.79 -29.53
CA GLU A 8 24.29 22.08 -30.23
C GLU A 8 22.90 22.70 -30.08
N VAL A 9 22.82 23.84 -29.39
CA VAL A 9 21.58 24.58 -29.15
C VAL A 9 21.73 25.99 -29.71
N ASN A 10 20.95 26.34 -30.74
CA ASN A 10 20.98 27.67 -31.37
C ASN A 10 22.40 28.12 -31.81
N GLY A 11 23.24 27.18 -32.29
CA GLY A 11 24.60 27.45 -32.74
C GLY A 11 25.64 27.61 -31.62
N VAL A 12 25.28 27.31 -30.37
CA VAL A 12 26.19 27.26 -29.21
C VAL A 12 26.25 25.83 -28.68
N GLU A 13 27.45 25.32 -28.46
CA GLU A 13 27.67 23.99 -27.89
C GLU A 13 27.51 24.03 -26.36
N ALA A 14 26.55 23.28 -25.83
CA ALA A 14 26.29 23.14 -24.41
C ALA A 14 26.63 21.72 -23.96
N CYS A 15 27.64 21.58 -23.10
CA CYS A 15 28.05 20.30 -22.54
C CYS A 15 27.53 20.14 -21.12
N ILE A 16 26.88 19.01 -20.84
CA ILE A 16 26.37 18.65 -19.52
C ILE A 16 27.11 17.40 -19.04
N GLU A 17 27.52 17.40 -17.78
CA GLU A 17 28.17 16.27 -17.12
C GLU A 17 27.10 15.31 -16.57
N GLY A 18 27.11 14.03 -17.00
CA GLY A 18 26.18 13.02 -16.51
C GLY A 18 25.83 11.94 -17.54
N PRO A 19 25.00 10.94 -17.15
CA PRO A 19 24.48 9.96 -18.09
C PRO A 19 23.41 10.57 -19.02
N ASP A 20 23.57 10.35 -20.33
CA ASP A 20 22.66 10.87 -21.37
C ASP A 20 21.20 10.42 -21.25
N ASP A 21 20.99 9.20 -20.74
CA ASP A 21 19.67 8.59 -20.64
C ASP A 21 19.54 7.81 -19.33
N VAL A 22 18.76 8.36 -18.40
CA VAL A 22 18.39 7.71 -17.13
C VAL A 22 17.02 7.01 -17.18
N GLY A 23 16.36 7.02 -18.33
CA GLY A 23 15.06 6.38 -18.55
C GLY A 23 15.05 4.86 -18.26
N PRO A 24 16.01 4.06 -18.76
CA PRO A 24 16.08 2.62 -18.46
C PRO A 24 16.31 2.30 -16.99
N TYR A 25 16.97 3.19 -16.24
CA TYR A 25 17.11 3.05 -14.79
C TYR A 25 15.77 3.27 -14.09
N LEU A 26 15.05 4.35 -14.45
CA LEU A 26 13.70 4.62 -13.97
C LEU A 26 12.77 3.41 -14.17
N LEU A 27 12.71 2.88 -15.40
CA LEU A 27 11.83 1.75 -15.73
C LEU A 27 12.11 0.50 -14.88
N ARG A 28 13.39 0.15 -14.70
CA ARG A 28 13.76 -1.01 -13.88
C ARG A 28 13.27 -0.86 -12.44
N VAL A 29 13.46 0.31 -11.84
CA VAL A 29 13.07 0.57 -10.45
C VAL A 29 11.55 0.54 -10.29
N ILE A 30 10.80 1.25 -11.13
CA ILE A 30 9.35 1.36 -10.99
C ILE A 30 8.63 0.03 -11.25
N TRP A 31 9.07 -0.76 -12.23
CA TRP A 31 8.48 -2.07 -12.53
C TRP A 31 8.76 -3.10 -11.43
N VAL A 32 9.96 -3.07 -10.82
CA VAL A 32 10.27 -3.92 -9.66
C VAL A 32 9.38 -3.55 -8.47
N LEU A 33 9.18 -2.26 -8.20
CA LEU A 33 8.28 -1.79 -7.14
C LEU A 33 6.82 -2.18 -7.39
N ALA A 34 6.34 -2.09 -8.64
CA ALA A 34 5.00 -2.52 -9.03
C ALA A 34 4.79 -4.02 -8.87
N ALA A 35 5.76 -4.83 -9.32
CA ALA A 35 5.71 -6.28 -9.19
C ALA A 35 5.73 -6.71 -7.72
N LEU A 36 6.59 -6.10 -6.91
CA LEU A 36 6.68 -6.42 -5.49
C LEU A 36 5.40 -6.03 -4.74
N SER A 37 4.88 -4.82 -4.95
CA SER A 37 3.61 -4.39 -4.34
C SER A 37 2.43 -5.25 -4.82
N GLY A 38 2.40 -5.62 -6.10
CA GLY A 38 1.40 -6.51 -6.68
C GLY A 38 1.44 -7.92 -6.09
N LEU A 39 2.63 -8.46 -5.85
CA LEU A 39 2.80 -9.76 -5.20
C LEU A 39 2.21 -9.76 -3.78
N PHE A 40 2.51 -8.72 -2.98
CA PHE A 40 1.96 -8.60 -1.63
C PHE A 40 0.44 -8.44 -1.61
N LEU A 41 -0.11 -7.65 -2.55
CA LEU A 41 -1.55 -7.47 -2.71
C LEU A 41 -2.23 -8.76 -3.17
N GLY A 42 -1.68 -9.43 -4.19
CA GLY A 42 -2.17 -10.71 -4.70
C GLY A 42 -2.20 -11.76 -3.61
N LEU A 43 -1.13 -11.83 -2.79
CA LEU A 43 -1.09 -12.73 -1.65
C LEU A 43 -2.13 -12.36 -0.58
N ARG A 44 -2.37 -11.07 -0.31
CA ARG A 44 -3.46 -10.62 0.58
C ARG A 44 -4.83 -11.10 0.08
N LEU A 45 -5.12 -10.92 -1.21
CA LEU A 45 -6.40 -11.30 -1.82
C LEU A 45 -6.60 -12.81 -1.85
N TYR A 46 -5.60 -13.55 -2.33
CA TYR A 46 -5.58 -15.02 -2.33
C TYR A 46 -5.90 -15.56 -0.93
N SER A 47 -5.34 -14.93 0.08
CA SER A 47 -5.51 -15.31 1.47
C SER A 47 -6.86 -14.99 2.09
N LYS A 48 -7.56 -13.96 1.60
CA LYS A 48 -8.95 -13.69 1.99
C LYS A 48 -9.88 -14.66 1.28
N LEU A 49 -9.63 -14.92 -0.01
CA LEU A 49 -10.41 -15.85 -0.82
C LEU A 49 -10.31 -17.30 -0.32
N TRP A 50 -9.09 -17.78 -0.05
CA TRP A 50 -8.83 -19.11 0.52
C TRP A 50 -9.57 -19.32 1.85
N ARG A 51 -9.66 -18.28 2.68
CA ARG A 51 -10.36 -18.32 3.96
C ARG A 51 -11.87 -18.08 3.85
N ARG A 52 -12.43 -17.97 2.63
CA ARG A 52 -13.82 -17.59 2.36
C ARG A 52 -14.27 -16.36 3.16
N ARG A 53 -13.35 -15.42 3.42
CA ARG A 53 -13.66 -14.17 4.10
C ARG A 53 -14.19 -13.19 3.06
N PRO A 54 -15.27 -12.43 3.36
CA PRO A 54 -15.75 -11.42 2.43
C PRO A 54 -14.67 -10.37 2.20
N LEU A 55 -14.58 -9.90 0.95
CA LEU A 55 -13.79 -8.73 0.59
C LEU A 55 -14.47 -7.50 1.18
N TRP A 56 -13.68 -6.64 1.80
CA TRP A 56 -14.18 -5.42 2.41
C TRP A 56 -13.87 -4.24 1.52
N TRP A 57 -14.56 -3.11 1.73
CA TRP A 57 -14.30 -1.86 1.01
C TRP A 57 -12.82 -1.46 1.02
N ASP A 58 -12.07 -1.75 2.09
CA ASP A 58 -10.62 -1.51 2.15
C ASP A 58 -9.83 -2.25 1.06
N ASP A 59 -10.22 -3.47 0.71
CA ASP A 59 -9.54 -4.26 -0.31
C ASP A 59 -9.79 -3.69 -1.70
N TYR A 60 -11.02 -3.23 -1.97
CA TYR A 60 -11.35 -2.60 -3.25
C TYR A 60 -10.58 -1.30 -3.47
N PHE A 61 -10.46 -0.44 -2.45
CA PHE A 61 -9.62 0.76 -2.54
C PHE A 61 -8.15 0.42 -2.72
N LEU A 62 -7.65 -0.64 -2.08
CA LEU A 62 -6.26 -1.07 -2.22
C LEU A 62 -5.96 -1.64 -3.62
N VAL A 63 -6.90 -2.39 -4.20
CA VAL A 63 -6.82 -2.86 -5.59
C VAL A 63 -6.88 -1.69 -6.56
N ALA A 64 -7.79 -0.74 -6.34
CA ALA A 64 -7.87 0.47 -7.14
C ALA A 64 -6.55 1.25 -7.08
N ALA A 65 -5.95 1.39 -5.89
CA ALA A 65 -4.65 2.04 -5.70
C ALA A 65 -3.54 1.38 -6.54
N TRP A 66 -3.46 0.05 -6.54
CA TRP A 66 -2.48 -0.68 -7.33
C TRP A 66 -2.75 -0.54 -8.84
N LEU A 67 -4.01 -0.59 -9.27
CA LEU A 67 -4.36 -0.36 -10.68
C LEU A 67 -3.96 1.05 -11.14
N SER A 68 -4.23 2.09 -10.34
CA SER A 68 -3.79 3.45 -10.65
C SER A 68 -2.27 3.59 -10.69
N LEU A 69 -1.54 2.84 -9.84
CA LEU A 69 -0.08 2.80 -9.86
C LEU A 69 0.45 2.16 -11.15
N VAL A 70 -0.14 1.03 -11.58
CA VAL A 70 0.21 0.38 -12.85
C VAL A 70 -0.06 1.30 -14.03
N VAL A 71 -1.22 1.97 -14.07
CA VAL A 71 -1.53 2.96 -15.11
C VAL A 71 -0.49 4.06 -15.13
N SER A 72 -0.13 4.64 -13.98
CA SER A 72 0.93 5.64 -13.88
C SER A 72 2.26 5.14 -14.45
N ILE A 73 2.67 3.92 -14.12
CA ILE A 73 3.93 3.32 -14.59
C ILE A 73 3.90 3.03 -16.10
N THR A 74 2.77 2.60 -16.64
CA THR A 74 2.62 2.42 -18.09
C THR A 74 2.74 3.76 -18.83
N LEU A 75 2.15 4.83 -18.31
CA LEU A 75 2.28 6.17 -18.87
C LEU A 75 3.72 6.68 -18.78
N GLN A 76 4.44 6.42 -17.67
CA GLN A 76 5.87 6.71 -17.56
C GLN A 76 6.70 5.91 -18.57
N THR A 77 6.33 4.66 -18.82
CA THR A 77 7.02 3.80 -19.82
C THR A 77 6.88 4.37 -21.22
N VAL A 78 5.69 4.85 -21.58
CA VAL A 78 5.46 5.56 -22.84
C VAL A 78 6.24 6.89 -22.85
N GLY A 79 6.24 7.62 -21.74
CA GLY A 79 7.06 8.83 -21.58
C GLY A 79 8.55 8.59 -21.85
N VAL A 80 9.13 7.51 -21.31
CA VAL A 80 10.54 7.14 -21.55
C VAL A 80 10.80 6.84 -23.03
N SER A 81 9.86 6.19 -23.72
CA SER A 81 9.99 5.95 -25.17
C SER A 81 10.01 7.25 -26.00
N HIS A 82 9.37 8.32 -25.50
CA HIS A 82 9.42 9.66 -26.09
C HIS A 82 10.59 10.52 -25.59
N GLY A 83 11.44 9.99 -24.70
CA GLY A 83 12.65 10.63 -24.21
C GLY A 83 12.60 11.16 -22.77
N LEU A 84 11.60 10.77 -21.97
CA LEU A 84 11.61 11.06 -20.52
C LEU A 84 12.88 10.47 -19.88
N GLY A 85 13.68 11.33 -19.25
CA GLY A 85 14.98 10.97 -18.68
C GLY A 85 16.20 11.36 -19.53
N LYS A 86 15.99 11.94 -20.72
CA LYS A 86 17.03 12.61 -21.50
C LYS A 86 17.13 14.09 -21.13
N HIS A 87 18.25 14.72 -21.50
CA HIS A 87 18.42 16.14 -21.29
C HIS A 87 17.41 16.96 -22.11
N TYR A 88 16.77 17.96 -21.50
CA TYR A 88 15.74 18.78 -22.15
C TYR A 88 16.23 19.44 -23.46
N ILE A 89 17.53 19.73 -23.55
CA ILE A 89 18.19 20.32 -24.73
C ILE A 89 18.34 19.35 -25.91
N ALA A 90 18.29 18.04 -25.66
CA ALA A 90 18.48 17.01 -26.67
C ALA A 90 17.18 16.66 -27.44
N MET A 91 16.06 17.29 -27.08
CA MET A 91 14.72 16.87 -27.48
C MET A 91 14.12 17.81 -28.51
N THR A 92 13.42 17.23 -29.50
CA THR A 92 12.57 18.00 -30.41
C THR A 92 11.33 18.55 -29.69
N GLU A 93 10.74 19.59 -30.24
CA GLU A 93 9.56 20.24 -29.63
C GLU A 93 8.33 19.32 -29.55
N GLU A 94 8.17 18.42 -30.51
CA GLU A 94 7.12 17.38 -30.49
C GLU A 94 7.37 16.35 -29.37
N GLN A 95 8.63 16.00 -29.12
CA GLN A 95 8.97 15.09 -28.01
C GLN A 95 8.74 15.74 -26.65
N LYS A 96 9.02 17.03 -26.51
CA LYS A 96 8.79 17.78 -25.26
C LYS A 96 7.30 17.84 -24.89
N SER A 97 6.42 18.12 -25.87
CA SER A 97 4.97 18.16 -25.62
C SER A 97 4.42 16.78 -25.24
N ALA A 98 4.84 15.72 -25.95
CA ALA A 98 4.48 14.34 -25.64
C ALA A 98 4.94 13.92 -24.23
N VAL A 99 6.20 14.18 -23.89
CA VAL A 99 6.74 13.84 -22.56
C VAL A 99 6.01 14.59 -21.46
N THR A 100 5.63 15.85 -21.69
CA THR A 100 4.90 16.66 -20.70
C THR A 100 3.50 16.13 -20.44
N ILE A 101 2.71 15.80 -21.47
CA ILE A 101 1.36 15.25 -21.29
C ILE A 101 1.38 13.88 -20.60
N TYR A 102 2.32 13.01 -20.96
CA TYR A 102 2.48 11.70 -20.31
C TYR A 102 2.96 11.86 -18.86
N SER A 103 3.82 12.83 -18.56
CA SER A 103 4.29 13.13 -17.21
C SER A 103 3.18 13.65 -16.31
N ILE A 104 2.36 14.60 -16.79
CA ILE A 104 1.20 15.13 -16.05
C ILE A 104 0.20 13.99 -15.77
N SER A 105 -0.10 13.18 -16.79
CA SER A 105 -1.02 12.05 -16.68
C SER A 105 -0.50 10.97 -15.73
N ALA A 106 0.79 10.65 -15.80
CA ALA A 106 1.44 9.72 -14.89
C ALA A 106 1.45 10.24 -13.45
N GLY A 107 1.75 11.52 -13.25
CA GLY A 107 1.69 12.20 -11.95
C GLY A 107 0.30 12.10 -11.34
N PHE A 108 -0.75 12.34 -12.12
CA PHE A 108 -2.13 12.17 -11.69
C PHE A 108 -2.44 10.73 -11.23
N GLY A 109 -2.02 9.72 -12.00
CA GLY A 109 -2.17 8.31 -11.61
C GLY A 109 -1.43 7.97 -10.30
N SER A 110 -0.24 8.55 -10.10
CA SER A 110 0.54 8.41 -8.86
C SER A 110 -0.16 9.06 -7.66
N ILE A 111 -0.74 10.24 -7.84
CA ILE A 111 -1.51 10.96 -6.82
C ILE A 111 -2.73 10.13 -6.39
N LEU A 112 -3.46 9.54 -7.35
CA LEU A 112 -4.59 8.66 -7.06
C LEU A 112 -4.16 7.40 -6.30
N ALA A 113 -3.05 6.77 -6.71
CA ALA A 113 -2.52 5.59 -6.02
C ALA A 113 -2.16 5.89 -4.55
N THR A 114 -1.52 7.03 -4.30
CA THR A 114 -1.18 7.48 -2.94
C THR A 114 -2.43 7.81 -2.12
N ALA A 115 -3.42 8.46 -2.71
CA ALA A 115 -4.68 8.78 -2.02
C ALA A 115 -5.44 7.50 -1.62
N TRP A 116 -5.67 6.60 -2.58
CA TRP A 116 -6.44 5.37 -2.36
C TRP A 116 -5.75 4.40 -1.41
N SER A 117 -4.42 4.26 -1.49
CA SER A 117 -3.67 3.42 -0.54
C SER A 117 -3.78 3.92 0.91
N LYS A 118 -3.65 5.24 1.14
CA LYS A 118 -3.81 5.84 2.48
C LYS A 118 -5.24 5.71 2.99
N ILE A 119 -6.25 5.92 2.13
CA ILE A 119 -7.67 5.74 2.49
C ILE A 119 -7.95 4.28 2.85
N ALA A 120 -7.45 3.31 2.06
CA ALA A 120 -7.61 1.88 2.35
C ALA A 120 -7.00 1.50 3.72
N PHE A 121 -5.82 2.03 4.03
CA PHE A 121 -5.17 1.80 5.31
C PHE A 121 -5.92 2.45 6.48
N ALA A 122 -6.35 3.71 6.32
CA ALA A 122 -7.14 4.42 7.33
C ALA A 122 -8.49 3.73 7.58
N MET A 123 -9.16 3.23 6.54
CA MET A 123 -10.38 2.43 6.66
C MET A 123 -10.14 1.11 7.42
N SER A 124 -9.00 0.45 7.17
CA SER A 124 -8.61 -0.74 7.92
C SER A 124 -8.42 -0.44 9.42
N LEU A 125 -7.82 0.71 9.76
CA LEU A 125 -7.68 1.17 11.14
C LEU A 125 -9.03 1.57 11.76
N LEU A 126 -9.93 2.18 10.98
CA LEU A 126 -11.24 2.62 11.44
C LEU A 126 -12.04 1.46 12.05
N ARG A 127 -11.91 0.26 11.46
CA ARG A 127 -12.55 -0.97 11.92
C ARG A 127 -12.09 -1.43 13.31
N ILE A 128 -10.83 -1.19 13.65
CA ILE A 128 -10.22 -1.63 14.92
C ILE A 128 -10.35 -0.52 15.98
N SER A 129 -10.40 0.73 15.55
CA SER A 129 -10.47 1.89 16.42
C SER A 129 -11.83 2.04 17.13
N THR A 130 -11.78 2.39 18.41
CA THR A 130 -12.96 2.71 19.23
C THR A 130 -12.80 4.07 19.93
N GLY A 131 -13.92 4.70 20.30
CA GLY A 131 -13.95 5.99 21.01
C GLY A 131 -13.25 7.13 20.25
N ARG A 132 -12.42 7.91 20.96
CA ARG A 132 -11.73 9.10 20.41
C ARG A 132 -10.80 8.80 19.22
N VAL A 133 -10.22 7.60 19.16
CA VAL A 133 -9.33 7.21 18.05
C VAL A 133 -10.11 7.13 16.74
N ARG A 134 -11.37 6.66 16.80
CA ARG A 134 -12.25 6.58 15.61
C ARG A 134 -12.52 7.95 15.01
N THR A 135 -12.73 8.97 15.84
CA THR A 135 -12.91 10.37 15.38
C THR A 135 -11.65 10.90 14.70
N VAL A 136 -10.46 10.63 15.26
CA VAL A 136 -9.18 11.03 14.65
C VAL A 136 -8.98 10.37 13.29
N VAL A 137 -9.30 9.07 13.16
CA VAL A 137 -9.21 8.37 11.87
C VAL A 137 -10.15 8.96 10.82
N TRP A 138 -11.38 9.33 11.21
CA TRP A 138 -12.31 10.03 10.32
C TRP A 138 -11.76 11.38 9.84
N ILE A 139 -11.18 12.17 10.76
CA ILE A 139 -10.54 13.44 10.41
C ILE A 139 -9.42 13.22 9.40
N ILE A 140 -8.59 12.19 9.58
CA ILE A 140 -7.51 11.83 8.65
C ILE A 140 -8.06 11.45 7.27
N ILE A 141 -9.13 10.64 7.22
CA ILE A 141 -9.74 10.23 5.93
C ILE A 141 -10.27 11.46 5.19
N VAL A 142 -11.01 12.34 5.87
CA VAL A 142 -11.60 13.53 5.26
C VAL A 142 -10.53 14.53 4.83
N SER A 143 -9.55 14.81 5.70
CA SER A 143 -8.46 15.76 5.38
C SER A 143 -7.59 15.25 4.24
N THR A 144 -7.23 13.97 4.25
CA THR A 144 -6.47 13.34 3.16
C THR A 144 -7.24 13.42 1.86
N SER A 145 -8.52 13.01 1.86
CA SER A 145 -9.34 13.06 0.64
C SER A 145 -9.44 14.49 0.08
N ALA A 146 -9.65 15.50 0.93
CA ALA A 146 -9.74 16.89 0.50
C ALA A 146 -8.43 17.40 -0.13
N VAL A 147 -7.28 17.14 0.50
CA VAL A 147 -5.97 17.58 0.00
C VAL A 147 -5.62 16.89 -1.32
N PHE A 148 -5.86 15.60 -1.45
CA PHE A 148 -5.55 14.86 -2.69
C PHE A 148 -6.48 15.23 -3.85
N VAL A 149 -7.77 15.51 -3.58
CA VAL A 149 -8.70 16.02 -4.60
C VAL A 149 -8.25 17.40 -5.07
N ALA A 150 -7.91 18.31 -4.15
CA ALA A 150 -7.39 19.63 -4.49
C ALA A 150 -6.11 19.53 -5.34
N ASN A 151 -5.16 18.67 -4.94
CA ASN A 151 -3.94 18.46 -5.68
C ASN A 151 -4.19 17.89 -7.10
N GLY A 152 -5.12 16.93 -7.21
CA GLY A 152 -5.52 16.39 -8.51
C GLY A 152 -6.14 17.44 -9.43
N MET A 153 -6.93 18.37 -8.89
CA MET A 153 -7.47 19.49 -9.66
C MET A 153 -6.36 20.45 -10.09
N ILE A 154 -5.48 20.86 -9.18
CA ILE A 154 -4.38 21.79 -9.47
C ILE A 154 -3.47 21.23 -10.56
N GLN A 155 -3.20 19.92 -10.55
CA GLN A 155 -2.37 19.24 -11.55
C GLN A 155 -2.89 19.45 -12.99
N TRP A 156 -4.21 19.52 -13.20
CA TRP A 156 -4.81 19.74 -14.52
C TRP A 156 -5.10 21.21 -14.81
N PHE A 157 -5.43 22.01 -13.78
CA PHE A 157 -5.84 23.41 -13.93
C PHE A 157 -4.72 24.44 -13.70
N GLN A 158 -3.45 24.02 -13.72
CA GLN A 158 -2.30 24.91 -13.56
C GLN A 158 -2.11 25.93 -14.71
N CYS A 159 -2.73 25.69 -15.88
CA CYS A 159 -2.66 26.55 -17.06
C CYS A 159 -4.05 26.83 -17.64
N TRP A 160 -4.22 28.03 -18.19
CA TRP A 160 -5.41 28.44 -18.94
C TRP A 160 -5.00 28.92 -20.35
N PRO A 161 -5.45 28.24 -21.43
CA PRO A 161 -6.22 26.99 -21.47
C PRO A 161 -5.41 25.77 -21.00
N VAL A 162 -6.08 24.70 -20.56
CA VAL A 162 -5.43 23.47 -20.06
C VAL A 162 -4.46 22.87 -21.08
N SER A 163 -4.75 23.01 -22.37
CA SER A 163 -3.87 22.56 -23.45
C SER A 163 -2.51 23.23 -23.49
N LYS A 164 -2.39 24.43 -22.91
CA LYS A 164 -1.10 25.12 -22.78
C LYS A 164 -0.13 24.40 -21.86
N ALA A 165 -0.61 23.50 -20.99
CA ALA A 165 0.26 22.71 -20.12
C ALA A 165 1.17 21.75 -20.89
N TRP A 166 0.80 21.34 -22.12
CA TRP A 166 1.62 20.47 -22.97
C TRP A 166 1.98 21.10 -24.32
N ASP A 167 1.19 22.06 -24.82
CA ASP A 167 1.50 22.82 -26.03
C ASP A 167 1.90 24.26 -25.67
N TRP A 168 3.21 24.47 -25.64
CA TRP A 168 3.87 25.71 -25.26
C TRP A 168 3.72 26.82 -26.32
N ASN A 169 3.29 26.49 -27.55
CA ASN A 169 3.04 27.46 -28.61
C ASN A 169 1.68 28.18 -28.49
N LEU A 170 0.79 27.68 -27.64
CA LEU A 170 -0.54 28.28 -27.44
C LEU A 170 -0.47 29.55 -26.58
N GLU A 171 -1.24 30.57 -26.96
CA GLU A 171 -1.47 31.75 -26.14
C GLU A 171 -2.24 31.38 -24.86
N GLY A 172 -1.88 32.01 -23.74
CA GLY A 172 -2.48 31.71 -22.44
C GLY A 172 -1.57 32.04 -21.27
N SER A 173 -2.06 31.80 -20.06
CA SER A 173 -1.33 32.05 -18.81
C SER A 173 -1.23 30.76 -17.99
N CYS A 174 -0.04 30.49 -17.46
CA CYS A 174 0.21 29.41 -16.52
C CYS A 174 0.63 30.00 -15.18
N TRP A 175 0.37 29.27 -14.10
CA TRP A 175 0.91 29.63 -12.80
C TRP A 175 2.43 29.58 -12.82
N THR A 176 3.06 30.52 -12.10
CA THR A 176 4.51 30.56 -11.96
C THR A 176 5.02 29.26 -11.35
N SER A 177 6.15 28.73 -11.85
CA SER A 177 6.75 27.48 -11.36
C SER A 177 6.95 27.45 -9.85
N LEU A 178 7.22 28.61 -9.23
CA LEU A 178 7.34 28.77 -7.77
C LEU A 178 6.03 28.38 -7.04
N ILE A 179 4.88 28.85 -7.53
CA ILE A 179 3.57 28.57 -6.90
C ILE A 179 3.26 27.07 -6.98
N VAL A 180 3.55 26.45 -8.13
CA VAL A 180 3.35 25.01 -8.34
C VAL A 180 4.29 24.20 -7.45
N GLN A 181 5.55 24.62 -7.31
CA GLN A 181 6.51 23.98 -6.40
C GLN A 181 6.10 24.10 -4.93
N ASP A 182 5.63 25.26 -4.48
CA ASP A 182 5.19 25.48 -3.11
C ASP A 182 3.98 24.60 -2.75
N ILE A 183 3.00 24.51 -3.65
CA ILE A 183 1.82 23.66 -3.47
C ILE A 183 2.22 22.18 -3.40
N ASN A 184 3.04 21.71 -4.35
CA ASN A 184 3.50 20.32 -4.37
C ASN A 184 4.36 19.98 -3.14
N THR A 185 5.16 20.94 -2.66
CA THR A 185 5.92 20.81 -1.40
C THR A 185 4.99 20.65 -0.20
N PHE A 186 3.95 21.49 -0.10
CA PHE A 186 2.95 21.38 0.96
C PHE A 186 2.24 20.03 0.92
N VAL A 187 1.82 19.57 -0.25
CA VAL A 187 1.14 18.28 -0.41
C VAL A 187 2.07 17.11 -0.05
N ALA A 188 3.34 17.15 -0.45
CA ALA A 188 4.32 16.13 -0.09
C ALA A 188 4.58 16.12 1.43
N ALA A 189 4.72 17.29 2.07
CA ALA A 189 4.89 17.40 3.51
C ALA A 189 3.66 16.88 4.28
N PHE A 190 2.46 17.25 3.83
CA PHE A 190 1.20 16.73 4.38
C PHE A 190 1.12 15.21 4.22
N SER A 191 1.47 14.69 3.04
CA SER A 191 1.46 13.26 2.74
C SER A 191 2.36 12.49 3.70
N GLY A 192 3.61 12.95 3.88
CA GLY A 192 4.56 12.34 4.82
C GLY A 192 4.11 12.44 6.28
N ALA A 193 3.51 13.57 6.68
CA ALA A 193 2.92 13.72 8.02
C ALA A 193 1.77 12.73 8.25
N MET A 194 0.95 12.47 7.24
CA MET A 194 -0.10 11.45 7.31
C MET A 194 0.49 10.04 7.43
N ASP A 195 1.60 9.71 6.74
CA ASP A 195 2.24 8.39 6.88
C ASP A 195 2.76 8.15 8.29
N ILE A 196 3.41 9.16 8.88
CA ILE A 196 3.89 9.09 10.27
C ILE A 196 2.71 8.97 11.24
N THR A 197 1.64 9.74 11.02
CA THR A 197 0.44 9.68 11.86
C THR A 197 -0.22 8.30 11.78
N LEU A 198 -0.39 7.76 10.57
CA LEU A 198 -0.94 6.43 10.31
C LEU A 198 -0.05 5.32 10.89
N ALA A 199 1.27 5.51 10.95
CA ALA A 199 2.19 4.60 11.62
C ALA A 199 2.02 4.63 13.15
N ILE A 200 1.81 5.80 13.77
CA ILE A 200 1.66 5.93 15.23
C ILE A 200 0.32 5.38 15.73
N LEU A 201 -0.76 5.49 14.94
CA LEU A 201 -2.09 5.05 15.34
C LEU A 201 -2.18 3.58 15.82
N PRO A 202 -1.70 2.57 15.07
CA PRO A 202 -1.73 1.19 15.54
C PRO A 202 -0.91 1.00 16.83
N TRP A 203 0.10 1.84 17.10
CA TRP A 203 0.90 1.74 18.32
C TRP A 203 0.08 2.10 19.55
N LYS A 204 -0.66 3.20 19.46
CA LYS A 204 -1.56 3.65 20.52
C LYS A 204 -2.67 2.63 20.79
N ILE A 205 -3.20 2.01 19.74
CA ILE A 205 -4.20 0.94 19.87
C ILE A 205 -3.58 -0.29 20.55
N VAL A 206 -2.38 -0.70 20.15
CA VAL A 206 -1.69 -1.86 20.74
C VAL A 206 -1.29 -1.65 22.20
N TRP A 207 -1.00 -0.41 22.62
CA TRP A 207 -0.70 -0.10 24.02
C TRP A 207 -1.93 -0.14 24.94
N THR A 208 -3.11 0.16 24.40
CA THR A 208 -4.35 0.22 25.19
C THR A 208 -5.06 -1.12 25.30
N VAL A 209 -4.76 -2.06 24.40
CA VAL A 209 -5.40 -3.38 24.35
C VAL A 209 -4.36 -4.45 24.68
N ALA A 210 -4.70 -5.38 25.59
CA ALA A 210 -3.87 -6.54 25.92
C ALA A 210 -3.80 -7.51 24.73
N ILE A 211 -2.94 -7.20 23.76
CA ILE A 211 -2.78 -7.94 22.52
C ILE A 211 -1.69 -9.00 22.67
N ASN A 212 -1.90 -10.18 22.07
CA ASN A 212 -0.92 -11.25 22.02
C ASN A 212 0.43 -10.75 21.45
N LYS A 213 1.56 -11.13 22.08
CA LYS A 213 2.94 -10.78 21.63
C LYS A 213 3.16 -10.99 20.13
N LYS A 214 2.43 -11.95 19.57
CA LYS A 214 2.35 -12.16 18.15
C LYS A 214 1.78 -10.90 17.50
N GLU A 215 0.49 -10.58 17.51
CA GLU A 215 -0.10 -9.39 16.83
C GLU A 215 0.73 -8.09 16.91
N LYS A 216 1.39 -7.83 18.05
CA LYS A 216 2.38 -6.74 18.22
C LYS A 216 3.50 -6.67 17.15
N ILE A 217 4.06 -7.79 16.70
CA ILE A 217 5.12 -7.82 15.66
C ILE A 217 4.60 -7.35 14.29
N GLY A 218 3.35 -7.69 13.94
CA GLY A 218 2.76 -7.31 12.65
C GLY A 218 2.45 -5.82 12.61
N ALA A 219 1.99 -5.28 13.74
CA ALA A 219 1.87 -3.85 13.94
C ALA A 219 3.24 -3.16 13.83
N LEU A 220 4.29 -3.71 14.44
CA LEU A 220 5.66 -3.18 14.35
C LEU A 220 6.17 -3.14 12.90
N LEU A 221 5.97 -4.21 12.12
CA LEU A 221 6.38 -4.24 10.71
C LEU A 221 5.61 -3.22 9.86
N ALA A 222 4.30 -3.08 10.08
CA ALA A 222 3.50 -2.06 9.39
C ALA A 222 3.96 -0.64 9.75
N MET A 223 4.35 -0.41 11.00
CA MET A 223 4.91 0.88 11.45
C MET A 223 6.21 1.21 10.76
N SER A 224 7.14 0.26 10.68
CA SER A 224 8.43 0.46 10.01
C SER A 224 8.24 0.88 8.55
N MET A 225 7.27 0.28 7.85
CA MET A 225 6.93 0.64 6.48
C MET A 225 6.29 2.02 6.37
N GLY A 226 5.43 2.43 7.33
CA GLY A 226 4.85 3.76 7.35
C GLY A 226 5.89 4.86 7.61
N VAL A 227 6.85 4.62 8.49
CA VAL A 227 8.00 5.53 8.67
C VAL A 227 8.84 5.60 7.40
N PHE A 228 9.08 4.46 6.75
CA PHE A 228 9.80 4.42 5.48
C PHE A 228 9.09 5.24 4.40
N ALA A 229 7.76 5.12 4.26
CA ALA A 229 6.97 5.95 3.35
C ALA A 229 7.09 7.45 3.66
N GLY A 230 7.08 7.83 4.95
CA GLY A 230 7.32 9.21 5.38
C GLY A 230 8.71 9.73 5.00
N VAL A 231 9.76 8.89 5.11
CA VAL A 231 11.12 9.25 4.66
C VAL A 231 11.15 9.47 3.15
N MET A 232 10.48 8.63 2.36
CA MET A 232 10.36 8.81 0.91
C MET A 232 9.68 10.13 0.55
N ALA A 233 8.65 10.54 1.30
CA ALA A 233 8.01 11.84 1.13
C ALA A 233 8.95 13.02 1.44
N ILE A 234 9.83 12.90 2.44
CA ILE A 234 10.85 13.92 2.74
C ILE A 234 11.88 14.02 1.60
N LEU A 235 12.34 12.88 1.08
CA LEU A 235 13.25 12.85 -0.07
C LEU A 235 12.60 13.48 -1.30
N LYS A 236 11.32 13.23 -1.53
CA LYS A 236 10.53 13.87 -2.60
C LYS A 236 10.55 15.40 -2.49
N ILE A 237 10.40 15.96 -1.29
CA ILE A 237 10.49 17.41 -1.05
C ILE A 237 11.88 17.93 -1.42
N ARG A 238 12.93 17.24 -0.99
CA ARG A 238 14.32 17.63 -1.32
C ARG A 238 14.53 17.68 -2.83
N THR A 239 14.09 16.64 -3.53
CA THR A 239 14.18 16.57 -4.99
C THR A 239 13.41 17.70 -5.65
N LEU A 240 12.22 18.05 -5.16
CA LEU A 240 11.38 19.11 -5.72
C LEU A 240 12.06 20.48 -5.71
N TYR A 241 12.83 20.80 -4.66
CA TYR A 241 13.61 22.04 -4.56
C TYR A 241 14.87 22.06 -5.45
N THR A 242 15.31 20.92 -5.95
CA THR A 242 16.50 20.80 -6.83
C THR A 242 16.11 20.71 -8.31
N ILE A 243 14.81 20.71 -8.63
CA ILE A 243 14.31 20.73 -10.01
C ILE A 243 14.72 22.04 -10.67
N GLY A 244 15.71 21.98 -11.56
CA GLY A 244 16.25 23.12 -12.28
C GLY A 244 17.75 23.03 -12.56
N ASN A 245 18.48 22.21 -11.80
CA ASN A 245 19.93 22.08 -11.97
C ASN A 245 20.34 20.87 -12.82
N ASP A 246 19.66 19.73 -12.68
CA ASP A 246 20.03 18.46 -13.34
C ASP A 246 18.81 17.60 -13.70
N ASN A 247 18.82 16.95 -14.87
CA ASN A 247 17.71 16.10 -15.35
C ASN A 247 17.53 14.81 -14.52
N THR A 248 18.59 14.39 -13.81
CA THR A 248 18.57 13.27 -12.85
C THR A 248 17.53 13.50 -11.74
N THR A 249 17.34 14.74 -11.30
CA THR A 249 16.40 15.10 -10.25
C THR A 249 14.94 14.83 -10.64
N THR A 250 14.59 14.96 -11.91
CA THR A 250 13.23 14.69 -12.38
C THR A 250 12.91 13.20 -12.32
N VAL A 251 13.88 12.34 -12.65
CA VAL A 251 13.73 10.88 -12.55
C VAL A 251 13.56 10.42 -11.10
N ASP A 252 14.35 10.99 -10.18
CA ASP A 252 14.23 10.68 -8.76
C ASP A 252 12.84 11.04 -8.22
N LEU A 253 12.23 12.14 -8.68
CA LEU A 253 10.88 12.52 -8.29
C LEU A 253 9.85 11.43 -8.67
N PHE A 254 9.95 10.86 -9.87
CA PHE A 254 9.07 9.77 -10.31
C PHE A 254 9.31 8.48 -9.50
N ILE A 255 10.56 8.18 -9.16
CA ILE A 255 10.91 7.04 -8.31
C ILE A 255 10.29 7.21 -6.92
N PHE A 256 10.48 8.36 -6.27
CA PHE A 256 9.89 8.64 -4.96
C PHE A 256 8.36 8.66 -5.02
N GLY A 257 7.79 9.22 -6.09
CA GLY A 257 6.35 9.27 -6.33
C GLY A 257 5.70 7.88 -6.48
N THR A 258 6.40 6.91 -7.07
CA THR A 258 5.92 5.52 -7.21
C THR A 258 6.24 4.65 -5.99
N ALA A 259 7.36 4.89 -5.32
CA ALA A 259 7.78 4.15 -4.13
C ALA A 259 6.88 4.43 -2.92
N GLU A 260 6.40 5.67 -2.75
CA GLU A 260 5.46 6.05 -1.69
C GLU A 260 4.17 5.19 -1.69
N PRO A 261 3.36 5.15 -2.77
CA PRO A 261 2.17 4.30 -2.82
C PRO A 261 2.50 2.79 -2.83
N ALA A 262 3.60 2.37 -3.46
CA ALA A 262 4.00 0.95 -3.46
C ALA A 262 4.30 0.45 -2.04
N THR A 263 5.05 1.23 -1.25
CA THR A 263 5.37 0.90 0.14
C THR A 263 4.12 0.93 1.03
N ALA A 264 3.21 1.87 0.81
CA ALA A 264 1.92 1.92 1.50
C ALA A 264 1.06 0.66 1.22
N ILE A 265 0.99 0.19 -0.03
CA ILE A 265 0.26 -1.03 -0.41
C ILE A 265 0.87 -2.27 0.25
N MET A 266 2.20 -2.37 0.26
CA MET A 266 2.90 -3.44 0.96
C MET A 266 2.63 -3.40 2.47
N ALA A 267 2.75 -2.23 3.09
CA ALA A 267 2.49 -2.01 4.52
C ALA A 267 1.09 -2.46 4.92
N ALA A 268 0.08 -2.08 4.13
CA ALA A 268 -1.31 -2.46 4.36
C ALA A 268 -1.53 -3.98 4.28
N SER A 269 -0.74 -4.69 3.48
CA SER A 269 -0.86 -6.14 3.24
C SER A 269 -0.20 -7.01 4.32
N ILE A 270 0.79 -6.50 5.05
CA ILE A 270 1.56 -7.23 6.07
C ILE A 270 0.68 -7.87 7.17
N PRO A 271 -0.29 -7.17 7.81
CA PRO A 271 -1.07 -7.74 8.90
C PRO A 271 -1.87 -8.98 8.47
N VAL A 272 -2.43 -8.95 7.26
CA VAL A 272 -3.24 -10.06 6.71
C VAL A 272 -2.36 -11.24 6.31
N LEU A 273 -1.22 -10.95 5.70
CA LEU A 273 -0.23 -11.96 5.30
C LEU A 273 0.27 -12.73 6.53
N ARG A 274 0.61 -12.00 7.58
CA ARG A 274 1.10 -12.58 8.81
C ARG A 274 0.11 -13.51 9.50
N ALA A 275 -1.18 -13.16 9.46
CA ALA A 275 -2.22 -14.00 10.02
C ALA A 275 -2.29 -15.40 9.37
N LEU A 276 -1.75 -15.57 8.15
CA LEU A 276 -1.71 -16.87 7.46
C LEU A 276 -0.47 -17.66 7.83
N ILE A 277 0.71 -17.04 7.84
CA ILE A 277 1.97 -17.74 8.17
C ILE A 277 1.84 -18.40 9.55
N ARG A 278 1.19 -17.70 10.49
CA ARG A 278 0.86 -18.29 11.80
C ARG A 278 -0.03 -19.52 11.67
N ARG A 279 -1.13 -19.42 10.93
CA ARG A 279 -2.13 -20.50 10.88
C ARG A 279 -1.62 -21.71 10.09
N GLY A 280 -0.91 -21.51 8.99
CA GLY A 280 -0.24 -22.61 8.28
C GLY A 280 0.80 -23.31 9.15
N SER A 281 1.52 -22.57 10.01
CA SER A 281 2.42 -23.20 10.99
C SER A 281 1.66 -23.92 12.11
N ASP A 282 0.52 -23.39 12.58
CA ASP A 282 -0.28 -24.01 13.64
C ASP A 282 -1.01 -25.27 13.10
N GLU A 283 -1.58 -25.22 11.90
CA GLU A 283 -2.19 -26.36 11.19
C GLU A 283 -1.15 -27.44 10.84
N CYS A 284 0.05 -27.04 10.38
CA CYS A 284 1.16 -27.98 10.15
C CYS A 284 1.69 -28.61 11.44
N LYS A 285 1.75 -27.85 12.55
CA LYS A 285 2.11 -28.40 13.86
C LYS A 285 1.05 -29.37 14.38
N GLN A 286 -0.23 -29.03 14.23
CA GLN A 286 -1.33 -29.90 14.64
C GLN A 286 -1.38 -31.18 13.81
N ALA A 287 -1.19 -31.09 12.49
CA ALA A 287 -1.07 -32.25 11.60
C ALA A 287 0.15 -33.13 11.97
N ARG A 288 1.31 -32.53 12.25
CA ARG A 288 2.50 -33.26 12.71
C ARG A 288 2.28 -33.93 14.06
N PHE A 289 1.56 -33.29 14.98
CA PHE A 289 1.26 -33.87 16.30
C PHE A 289 0.32 -35.08 16.16
N ILE A 290 -0.71 -34.98 15.32
CA ILE A 290 -1.60 -36.10 15.00
C ILE A 290 -0.81 -37.26 14.38
N GLN A 291 0.11 -36.97 13.45
CA GLN A 291 0.99 -38.01 12.86
C GLN A 291 1.93 -38.65 13.88
N LEU A 292 2.46 -37.88 14.85
CA LEU A 292 3.32 -38.42 15.92
C LEU A 292 2.54 -39.26 16.93
N ASP A 293 1.28 -38.92 17.20
CA ASP A 293 0.41 -39.73 18.04
C ASP A 293 0.01 -41.03 17.31
N ASP A 294 -0.35 -40.97 16.02
CA ASP A 294 -0.64 -42.16 15.21
C ASP A 294 0.59 -43.09 15.06
N GLU A 295 1.79 -42.55 14.87
CA GLU A 295 3.03 -43.35 14.79
C GLU A 295 3.35 -44.04 16.13
N LYS A 296 3.06 -43.40 17.27
CA LYS A 296 3.19 -44.00 18.60
C LYS A 296 2.11 -45.04 18.90
N LEU A 297 0.90 -44.86 18.38
CA LEU A 297 -0.20 -45.83 18.49
C LEU A 297 -0.04 -47.02 17.53
N GLY A 298 0.64 -46.85 16.39
CA GLY A 298 0.99 -47.92 15.45
C GLY A 298 2.21 -48.76 15.89
N ALA A 299 3.01 -48.26 16.83
CA ALA A 299 4.08 -49.01 17.48
C ALA A 299 3.55 -49.77 18.71
N SER A 300 2.66 -50.74 18.52
CA SER A 300 2.25 -51.61 19.64
C SER A 300 3.43 -52.52 20.04
N PRO A 301 3.80 -52.58 21.33
CA PRO A 301 4.44 -53.77 21.87
C PRO A 301 3.40 -54.90 21.82
N THR A 302 3.81 -56.09 21.41
CA THR A 302 3.00 -57.31 21.49
C THR A 302 2.83 -57.70 22.95
N VAL A 303 1.72 -57.33 23.61
CA VAL A 303 1.35 -57.92 24.91
C VAL A 303 -0.17 -58.02 25.05
N GLU A 304 -0.61 -59.28 25.13
CA GLU A 304 -1.82 -59.89 25.71
C GLU A 304 -3.09 -59.06 25.90
N GLU A 305 -4.14 -59.48 25.17
CA GLU A 305 -5.54 -59.36 25.57
C GLU A 305 -5.75 -60.02 26.94
N ASP A 306 -6.04 -59.24 27.99
CA ASP A 306 -7.03 -59.66 28.97
C ASP A 306 -7.50 -58.52 29.90
N LYS A 307 -8.83 -58.34 29.89
CA LYS A 307 -9.72 -57.96 31.01
C LYS A 307 -9.87 -56.48 31.43
N TYR A 308 -11.16 -56.19 31.66
CA TYR A 308 -11.79 -55.09 32.40
C TYR A 308 -12.33 -53.89 31.61
N ALA A 309 -13.60 -54.05 31.20
CA ALA A 309 -14.75 -53.21 31.57
C ALA A 309 -14.59 -51.67 31.58
N ALA A 310 -15.27 -51.07 30.61
CA ALA A 310 -15.99 -49.79 30.63
C ALA A 310 -15.77 -48.82 31.82
N ALA A 311 -15.28 -47.62 31.48
CA ALA A 311 -15.67 -46.38 32.15
C ALA A 311 -16.00 -45.33 31.06
N PRO A 312 -17.19 -44.70 31.07
CA PRO A 312 -17.61 -43.76 30.03
C PRO A 312 -16.94 -42.38 30.20
N TYR A 313 -16.48 -41.81 29.09
CA TYR A 313 -16.08 -40.41 28.98
C TYR A 313 -17.28 -39.49 29.27
N PRO A 314 -17.15 -38.44 30.09
CA PRO A 314 -18.23 -37.47 30.28
C PRO A 314 -18.25 -36.49 29.10
N GLY A 315 -19.31 -36.51 28.29
CA GLY A 315 -19.69 -35.31 27.51
C GLY A 315 -20.12 -35.46 26.05
N THR A 316 -20.24 -36.66 25.48
CA THR A 316 -20.76 -36.81 24.10
C THR A 316 -22.12 -37.51 24.08
N LEU A 317 -23.17 -36.70 23.95
CA LEU A 317 -24.53 -37.15 23.66
C LEU A 317 -24.58 -37.77 22.23
N PRO A 318 -25.20 -38.94 22.05
CA PRO A 318 -25.39 -39.55 20.73
C PRO A 318 -26.45 -38.79 19.91
N LEU A 319 -26.20 -38.68 18.60
CA LEU A 319 -27.13 -38.18 17.58
C LEU A 319 -28.41 -39.02 17.60
N GLY A 320 -29.46 -38.46 18.21
CA GLY A 320 -30.82 -38.98 18.17
C GLY A 320 -31.53 -38.59 16.88
N HIS A 321 -32.26 -39.57 16.36
CA HIS A 321 -33.25 -39.50 15.30
C HIS A 321 -34.08 -38.21 15.35
N LEU A 322 -34.26 -37.56 14.20
CA LEU A 322 -35.23 -36.48 14.03
C LEU A 322 -36.63 -37.09 14.12
N ASP A 323 -37.37 -36.73 15.17
CA ASP A 323 -38.83 -36.78 15.19
C ASP A 323 -39.33 -35.33 15.15
N GLU A 324 -40.26 -35.08 14.23
CA GLU A 324 -40.99 -33.82 14.06
C GLU A 324 -41.93 -33.60 15.25
N ASP A 325 -42.18 -32.32 15.56
CA ASP A 325 -43.15 -31.80 16.55
C ASP A 325 -42.69 -31.74 18.02
N GLU A 326 -42.00 -30.65 18.41
CA GLU A 326 -42.30 -29.96 19.68
C GLU A 326 -41.68 -28.55 19.79
N THR A 327 -42.49 -27.63 20.31
CA THR A 327 -42.32 -26.18 20.43
C THR A 327 -41.20 -25.73 21.39
N TRP A 328 -40.49 -24.66 21.02
CA TRP A 328 -39.35 -24.10 21.76
C TRP A 328 -39.79 -23.11 22.86
N GLU A 329 -39.60 -23.46 24.15
CA GLU A 329 -39.67 -22.51 25.28
C GLU A 329 -38.37 -22.52 26.13
N PRO A 330 -37.76 -21.36 26.43
CA PRO A 330 -36.54 -21.27 27.23
C PRO A 330 -36.82 -21.26 28.73
N LYS A 331 -36.41 -22.32 29.45
CA LYS A 331 -36.41 -22.35 30.93
C LYS A 331 -35.13 -21.72 31.52
N ILE A 332 -35.31 -20.59 32.19
CA ILE A 332 -34.31 -19.90 33.02
C ILE A 332 -34.27 -20.58 34.40
N ARG A 333 -33.08 -20.99 34.87
CA ARG A 333 -32.83 -21.61 36.19
C ARG A 333 -31.99 -20.60 37.00
N GLY A 334 -32.51 -19.86 38.00
CA GLY A 334 -32.93 -20.27 39.34
C GLY A 334 -31.71 -20.26 40.29
N VAL A 335 -31.23 -19.11 40.79
CA VAL A 335 -31.38 -18.57 42.17
C VAL A 335 -31.58 -19.64 43.26
N GLU A 336 -30.56 -19.83 44.11
CA GLU A 336 -30.70 -20.50 45.40
C GLU A 336 -29.99 -19.67 46.49
N LYS A 337 -30.73 -19.37 47.56
CA LYS A 337 -30.33 -18.60 48.74
C LYS A 337 -29.50 -19.48 49.67
N LEU A 338 -28.45 -18.92 50.28
CA LEU A 338 -27.84 -19.48 51.48
C LEU A 338 -28.20 -18.60 52.68
N GLN A 339 -28.61 -19.28 53.74
CA GLN A 339 -29.06 -18.81 55.04
C GLN A 339 -27.88 -18.60 55.99
#